data_AF-A0A7Z1QHH9-F1
#
_entry.id   AF-A0A7Z1QHH9-F1
#
_cell.length_a   1.000
_cell.length_b   1.000
_cell.length_c   1.000
_cell.angle_alpha   90.00
_cell.angle_beta   90.00
_cell.angle_gamma   90.00
#
_symmetry.space_group_name_H-M   'P 1'
#
loop_
_entity.id
_entity.type
_entity.pdbx_description
1 polymer ?
#
loop_
_entity_poly.entity_id
_entity_poly.type
_entity_poly.pdbx_seq_one_letter_code
_entity_poly.pdbx_strand_id
1 'polypeptide(L)'
;GSMLNGRETNRIGLYQMVAVLLSGLVGFKAGSASPLAFEKASNLYSVAQGSSGVVLYALYFSCEEIIDPLTDISTLDDFLRHYETFGEPDGTAPFEAHIDLPGPEHE
;
A
#
# COMPACT_ATOMS: atom_id res chain seq x y z
N GLY A 1 -22.85 24.42 -32.81
CA GLY A 1 -21.89 25.54 -32.84
C GLY A 1 -20.62 25.08 -32.18
N SER A 2 -19.50 25.09 -32.91
CA SER A 2 -18.18 24.72 -32.41
C SER A 2 -17.71 25.78 -31.41
N MET A 3 -17.40 25.38 -30.17
CA MET A 3 -16.71 26.25 -29.21
C MET A 3 -15.27 25.76 -29.05
N LEU A 4 -14.41 26.30 -29.91
CA LEU A 4 -12.95 26.32 -29.77
C LEU A 4 -12.58 27.57 -28.95
N ASN A 5 -12.13 27.37 -27.71
CA ASN A 5 -11.34 28.31 -26.90
C ASN A 5 -11.93 29.71 -26.58
N GLY A 6 -12.54 29.84 -25.38
CA GLY A 6 -12.71 31.10 -24.62
C GLY A 6 -14.01 31.88 -24.94
N ARG A 7 -14.87 32.26 -23.99
CA ARG A 7 -14.65 32.71 -22.61
C ARG A 7 -15.93 32.51 -21.78
N GLU A 8 -15.80 31.92 -20.60
CA GLU A 8 -16.43 32.46 -19.39
C GLU A 8 -15.28 32.96 -18.52
N THR A 9 -15.12 34.29 -18.43
CA THR A 9 -13.98 34.98 -17.82
C THR A 9 -13.79 34.69 -16.31
N ASN A 10 -14.73 33.97 -15.69
CA ASN A 10 -14.77 33.67 -14.27
C ASN A 10 -14.69 32.18 -13.92
N ARG A 11 -14.51 31.28 -14.89
CA ARG A 11 -14.30 29.85 -14.62
C ARG A 11 -12.86 29.47 -14.89
N ILE A 12 -12.21 28.91 -13.87
CA ILE A 12 -10.86 28.38 -14.01
C ILE A 12 -10.87 27.29 -15.08
N GLY A 13 -9.97 27.40 -16.06
CA GLY A 13 -9.81 26.37 -17.08
C GLY A 13 -9.24 25.10 -16.47
N LEU A 14 -9.42 23.96 -17.12
CA LEU A 14 -8.94 22.67 -16.63
C LEU A 14 -7.43 22.66 -16.32
N TYR A 15 -6.61 23.28 -17.17
CA TYR A 15 -5.18 23.40 -16.90
C TYR A 15 -4.87 24.22 -15.64
N GLN A 16 -5.70 25.24 -15.35
CA GLN A 16 -5.58 26.02 -14.12
C GLN A 16 -6.02 25.20 -12.90
N MET A 17 -7.09 24.40 -13.02
CA MET A 17 -7.50 23.44 -11.99
C MET A 17 -6.37 22.45 -11.68
N VAL A 18 -5.75 21.86 -12.72
CA VAL A 18 -4.61 20.96 -12.57
C VAL A 18 -3.44 21.65 -11.88
N ALA A 19 -3.10 22.89 -12.27
CA ALA A 19 -2.01 23.64 -11.64
C ALA A 19 -2.26 23.91 -10.15
N VAL A 20 -3.48 24.32 -9.79
CA VAL A 20 -3.86 24.56 -8.40
C VAL A 20 -3.79 23.27 -7.58
N LEU A 21 -4.36 22.17 -8.09
CA LEU A 21 -4.31 20.87 -7.42
C LEU A 21 -2.87 20.37 -7.25
N LEU A 22 -2.06 20.47 -8.30
CA LEU A 22 -0.64 20.13 -8.24
C LEU A 22 0.07 20.92 -7.13
N SER A 23 -0.13 22.23 -7.08
CA SER A 23 0.52 23.09 -6.09
C SER A 23 0.13 22.79 -4.64
N GLY A 24 -1.10 22.33 -4.41
CA GLY A 24 -1.58 21.97 -3.07
C GLY A 24 -1.18 20.56 -2.62
N LEU A 25 -0.94 19.66 -3.57
CA LEU A 25 -0.66 18.25 -3.28
C LEU A 25 0.83 17.91 -3.27
N VAL A 26 1.66 18.63 -4.03
CA VAL A 26 3.11 18.40 -3.98
C VAL A 26 3.65 18.72 -2.59
N GLY A 27 4.32 17.73 -1.97
CA GLY A 27 4.84 17.85 -0.61
C GLY A 27 3.78 17.74 0.49
N PHE A 28 2.51 17.53 0.14
CA PHE A 28 1.49 17.19 1.12
C PHE A 28 1.81 15.84 1.75
N LYS A 29 1.71 15.74 3.07
CA LYS A 29 2.00 14.53 3.83
C LYS A 29 0.72 14.05 4.53
N ALA A 30 0.24 12.86 4.18
CA ALA A 30 -0.89 12.23 4.86
C ALA A 30 -0.36 11.24 5.92
N GLY A 31 -0.55 11.56 7.21
CA GLY A 31 -0.17 10.66 8.30
C GLY A 31 1.33 10.38 8.38
N SER A 32 1.70 9.10 8.49
CA SER A 32 3.08 8.62 8.62
C SER A 32 3.81 8.49 7.27
N ALA A 33 3.10 8.43 6.14
CA ALA A 33 3.68 8.32 4.82
C ALA A 33 4.62 9.49 4.47
N SER A 34 5.59 9.29 3.58
CA SER A 34 6.44 10.36 3.06
C SER A 34 5.61 11.39 2.27
N PRO A 35 6.11 12.63 2.11
CA PRO A 35 5.40 13.63 1.32
C PRO A 35 5.13 13.17 -0.11
N LEU A 36 3.95 13.51 -0.64
CA LEU A 36 3.57 13.19 -2.03
C LEU A 36 4.56 13.82 -3.02
N ALA A 37 5.22 12.98 -3.80
CA ALA A 37 6.06 13.37 -4.93
C ALA A 37 5.24 13.27 -6.22
N PHE A 38 5.28 14.31 -7.04
CA PHE A 38 4.57 14.31 -8.31
C PHE A 38 5.31 13.49 -9.37
N GLU A 39 4.58 12.61 -10.05
CA GLU A 39 5.12 11.74 -11.10
C GLU A 39 4.77 12.25 -12.49
N LYS A 40 3.47 12.43 -12.76
CA LYS A 40 2.98 12.86 -14.07
C LYS A 40 1.53 13.33 -14.03
N ALA A 41 1.17 14.12 -15.03
CA ALA A 41 -0.20 14.44 -15.36
C ALA A 41 -0.55 13.86 -16.74
N SER A 42 -1.72 13.26 -16.87
CA SER A 42 -2.16 12.65 -18.14
C SER A 42 -3.55 13.13 -18.51
N ASN A 43 -3.70 13.63 -19.73
CA ASN A 43 -5.00 13.85 -20.34
C ASN A 43 -5.59 12.49 -20.70
N LEU A 44 -6.75 12.15 -20.13
CA LEU A 44 -7.43 10.87 -20.33
C LEU A 44 -8.60 10.98 -21.30
N TYR A 45 -8.57 11.99 -22.17
CA TYR A 45 -9.62 12.25 -23.14
C TYR A 45 -9.92 11.02 -23.99
N SER A 46 -11.22 10.75 -24.13
CA SER A 46 -11.77 9.80 -25.09
C SER A 46 -13.01 10.40 -25.75
N VAL A 47 -13.40 9.83 -26.90
CA VAL A 47 -14.61 10.25 -27.63
C VAL A 47 -15.87 10.14 -26.77
N ALA A 48 -15.95 9.11 -25.92
CA ALA A 48 -17.06 8.93 -24.97
C ALA A 48 -17.16 10.07 -23.95
N GLN A 49 -16.02 10.51 -23.40
CA GLN A 49 -15.96 11.64 -22.46
C GLN A 49 -16.28 12.98 -23.16
N GLY A 50 -15.72 13.20 -24.35
CA GLY A 50 -16.01 14.39 -25.15
C GLY A 50 -17.50 14.52 -25.49
N SER A 51 -18.15 13.39 -25.79
CA SER A 51 -19.60 13.34 -26.06
C SER A 51 -20.46 13.61 -24.82
N SER A 52 -19.89 13.46 -23.62
CA SER A 52 -20.55 13.72 -22.34
C SER A 52 -20.29 15.15 -21.82
N GLY A 53 -19.53 15.97 -22.55
CA GLY A 53 -19.20 17.34 -22.16
C GLY A 53 -18.23 17.44 -20.98
N VAL A 54 -17.49 16.36 -20.67
CA VAL A 54 -16.52 16.32 -19.58
C VAL A 54 -15.10 16.17 -20.12
N VAL A 55 -14.13 16.68 -19.37
CA VAL A 55 -12.71 16.46 -19.65
C VAL A 55 -12.07 15.81 -18.44
N LEU A 56 -11.29 14.75 -18.68
CA LEU A 56 -10.69 13.94 -17.63
C LEU A 56 -9.17 14.07 -17.65
N TYR A 57 -8.58 14.38 -16.49
CA TYR A 57 -7.14 14.39 -16.27
C TYR A 57 -6.82 13.54 -15.04
N ALA A 58 -5.76 12.74 -15.14
CA ALA A 58 -5.21 12.02 -14.01
C ALA A 58 -3.90 12.69 -13.57
N LEU A 59 -3.77 12.89 -12.26
CA LEU A 59 -2.53 13.30 -11.60
C LEU A 59 -2.02 12.12 -10.80
N TYR A 60 -0.77 11.75 -11.02
CA TYR A 60 -0.12 10.62 -10.36
C TYR A 60 0.90 11.16 -9.37
N PHE A 61 0.84 10.62 -8.15
CA PHE A 61 1.78 10.92 -7.08
C PHE A 61 2.29 9.62 -6.48
N SER A 62 3.51 9.65 -5.96
CA SER A 62 4.13 8.57 -5.20
C SER A 62 4.40 9.05 -3.75
N CYS A 63 4.36 8.11 -2.82
CA CYS A 63 4.79 8.27 -1.44
C CYS A 63 5.18 6.90 -0.88
N GLU A 64 6.01 6.90 0.15
CA GLU A 64 6.46 5.71 0.85
C GLU A 64 5.81 5.68 2.22
N GLU A 65 5.15 4.59 2.57
CA GLU A 65 4.60 4.39 3.90
C GLU A 65 5.25 3.17 4.54
N ILE A 66 5.76 3.35 5.76
CA ILE A 66 6.21 2.22 6.56
C ILE A 66 4.94 1.57 7.11
N ILE A 67 4.71 0.33 6.70
CA ILE A 67 3.67 -0.50 7.28
C ILE A 67 4.32 -1.24 8.44
N ASP A 68 3.96 -0.85 9.67
CA ASP A 68 4.40 -1.59 10.85
C ASP A 68 3.90 -3.04 10.73
N PRO A 69 4.76 -4.04 10.97
CA PRO A 69 4.34 -5.43 10.92
C PRO A 69 3.22 -5.64 11.95
N LEU A 70 2.05 -6.11 11.49
CA LEU A 70 0.94 -6.47 12.38
C LEU A 70 1.31 -7.59 13.35
N THR A 71 2.33 -8.37 13.02
CA THR A 71 2.80 -9.49 13.82
C THR A 71 3.93 -9.00 14.72
N ASP A 72 3.67 -8.97 16.02
CA ASP A 72 4.71 -8.83 17.02
C ASP A 72 5.58 -10.09 17.02
N ILE A 73 6.74 -10.00 16.38
CA ILE A 73 7.68 -11.12 16.27
C ILE A 73 8.20 -11.59 17.63
N SER A 74 8.08 -10.78 18.70
CA SER A 74 8.44 -11.19 20.06
C SER A 74 7.42 -12.18 20.68
N THR A 75 6.28 -12.41 20.02
CA THR A 75 5.23 -13.36 20.46
C THR A 75 5.27 -14.70 19.71
N LEU A 76 6.20 -14.87 18.76
CA LEU A 76 6.32 -16.09 17.96
C LEU A 76 6.87 -17.31 18.74
N ASP A 77 7.48 -17.09 19.90
CA ASP A 77 8.08 -18.14 20.74
C ASP A 77 7.04 -18.90 21.60
N ASP A 78 5.77 -18.51 21.55
CA ASP A 78 4.68 -19.12 22.35
C ASP A 78 4.19 -20.49 21.81
N PHE A 79 4.92 -21.15 20.91
CA PHE A 79 4.65 -22.56 20.59
C PHE A 79 5.13 -23.44 21.75
N LEU A 80 4.27 -23.58 22.76
CA LEU A 80 4.34 -24.59 23.82
C LEU A 80 4.73 -25.95 23.22
N ARG A 81 5.87 -26.50 23.65
CA ARG A 81 6.27 -27.89 23.35
C ARG A 81 5.10 -28.82 23.70
N HIS A 82 4.46 -29.37 22.67
CA HIS A 82 3.51 -30.46 22.84
C HIS A 82 4.28 -31.72 23.22
N TYR A 83 4.08 -32.22 24.43
CA TYR A 83 4.55 -33.54 24.83
C TYR A 83 3.40 -34.53 24.66
N GLU A 84 3.47 -35.35 23.61
CA GLU A 84 2.62 -36.54 23.46
C GLU A 84 3.43 -37.76 23.96
N THR A 85 2.88 -38.51 24.91
CA THR A 85 3.49 -39.76 25.36
C THR A 85 2.79 -40.90 24.63
N PHE A 86 3.44 -41.47 23.61
CA PHE A 86 2.97 -42.67 22.95
C PHE A 86 3.22 -43.88 23.87
N GLY A 87 2.16 -44.62 24.23
CA GLY A 87 2.32 -45.93 24.85
C GLY A 87 2.65 -46.96 23.77
N GLU A 88 3.90 -47.42 23.71
CA GLU A 88 4.28 -48.47 22.75
C GLU A 88 3.78 -49.86 23.20
N PRO A 89 3.35 -50.74 22.27
CA PRO A 89 3.06 -52.14 22.58
C PRO A 89 4.33 -52.92 22.98
N ASP A 90 4.16 -53.97 23.79
CA ASP A 90 5.24 -54.84 24.28
C ASP A 90 6.13 -55.36 23.13
N GLY A 91 7.43 -55.10 23.22
CA GLY A 91 8.45 -55.56 22.27
C GLY A 91 9.13 -54.45 21.44
N THR A 92 8.75 -53.20 21.62
CA THR A 92 9.38 -52.06 20.92
C THR A 92 10.64 -51.60 21.64
N ALA A 93 11.72 -51.34 20.88
CA ALA A 93 12.98 -50.90 21.47
C ALA A 93 12.87 -49.41 21.88
N PRO A 94 13.37 -49.02 23.07
CA PRO A 94 13.30 -47.63 23.51
C PRO A 94 14.03 -46.72 22.52
N PHE A 95 13.31 -45.75 21.96
CA PHE A 95 13.90 -44.72 21.10
C PHE A 95 13.65 -43.33 21.73
N GLU A 96 14.70 -42.53 21.87
CA GLU A 96 14.56 -41.12 22.23
C GLU A 96 14.51 -40.31 20.92
N ALA A 97 13.33 -39.76 20.60
CA ALA A 97 13.22 -38.76 19.55
C ALA A 97 13.73 -37.42 20.08
N HIS A 98 15.05 -37.23 20.05
CA HIS A 98 15.66 -35.94 20.32
C HIS A 98 15.52 -35.05 19.08
N ILE A 99 14.58 -34.12 19.11
CA ILE A 99 14.44 -33.08 18.08
C ILE A 99 14.91 -31.77 18.69
N ASP A 100 16.12 -31.36 18.33
CA ASP A 100 16.62 -30.03 18.60
C ASP A 100 15.99 -29.03 17.64
N LEU A 101 15.14 -28.16 18.17
CA LEU A 101 14.71 -26.96 17.46
C LEU A 101 15.66 -25.83 17.82
N PRO A 102 16.18 -25.06 16.85
CA PRO A 102 17.03 -23.92 17.14
C PRO A 102 16.22 -22.87 17.93
N GLY A 103 16.57 -22.67 19.19
CA GLY A 103 16.00 -21.63 20.06
C GLY A 103 16.90 -20.37 20.07
N PRO A 104 16.33 -19.19 20.36
CA PRO A 104 17.07 -17.93 20.30
C PRO A 104 18.16 -17.90 21.38
N GLU A 105 19.37 -17.60 20.96
CA GLU A 105 20.52 -17.48 21.85
C GLU A 105 20.45 -16.17 22.65
N HIS A 106 20.69 -16.26 23.97
CA HIS A 106 21.03 -15.20 24.95
C HIS A 106 19.89 -14.43 25.65
N GLU A 107 19.71 -14.66 26.97
CA GLU A 107 20.32 -13.88 28.08
C GLU A 107 20.21 -14.62 29.44
#